data_AF-A0A1G3M8M6-F1
#
_entry.id   AF-A0A1G3M8M6-F1
#
_cell.length_a   1.000
_cell.length_b   1.000
_cell.length_c   1.000
_cell.angle_alpha   90.00
_cell.angle_beta   90.00
_cell.angle_gamma   90.00
#
_symmetry.space_group_name_H-M   'P 1'
#
loop_
_entity.id
_entity.type
_entity.pdbx_description
1 polymer ?
#
loop_
_entity_poly.entity_id
_entity_poly.type
_entity_poly.pdbx_seq_one_letter_code
_entity_poly.pdbx_strand_id
1 'polypeptide(L)'
;MLSDLLRRSRGSVFRPVLNLADDQKPRKDIIIFALVLVFALAPATAQFQADSPVGQFRNLNPEELSILVSGGTLFRQPSDWHGLSLPMAAPFYADIEDLVRKGGHNYIGEVVLVLPVRQAENLLPAVTKRLLDYEDYAGIPYWSKQNERYYELFKWVRVTKGTRDQAKGAVETQQYMKPFGEYGSAYEWDFSSTRLSFKGVNTTALSYKGFKSVAPGGMHWRFEAYRSGGYWILYGLGAVKAIDLFGALRERLSTSFMGRIEAFFRHVYGERTQG
;
A
#
# COMPACT_ATOMS: atom_id res chain seq x y z
N MET A 1 -31.93 22.15 50.31
CA MET A 1 -33.24 22.83 50.15
C MET A 1 -33.90 22.31 48.88
N LEU A 2 -34.42 21.09 48.92
CA LEU A 2 -35.30 20.45 47.93
C LEU A 2 -35.54 19.01 48.41
N SER A 3 -36.63 18.80 49.13
CA SER A 3 -37.12 17.51 49.59
C SER A 3 -38.65 17.57 49.70
N ASP A 4 -39.26 16.39 49.83
CA ASP A 4 -40.66 16.19 50.26
C ASP A 4 -41.78 16.73 49.35
N LEU A 5 -42.39 15.80 48.60
CA LEU A 5 -43.84 15.80 48.43
C LEU A 5 -44.36 14.35 48.38
N LEU A 6 -45.14 13.97 49.41
CA LEU A 6 -45.50 12.58 49.72
C LEU A 6 -47.03 12.33 49.64
N ARG A 7 -47.41 11.33 48.82
CA ARG A 7 -48.22 10.15 49.23
C ARG A 7 -49.56 10.34 49.99
N ARG A 8 -50.68 9.95 49.36
CA ARG A 8 -51.93 9.33 49.93
C ARG A 8 -52.87 8.90 48.77
N SER A 9 -53.35 7.65 48.63
CA SER A 9 -54.41 6.88 49.37
C SER A 9 -55.85 7.34 49.05
N ARG A 10 -56.91 6.53 48.84
CA ARG A 10 -57.27 5.10 49.15
C ARG A 10 -58.16 4.51 48.01
N GLY A 11 -58.29 3.19 47.81
CA GLY A 11 -59.43 2.33 48.28
C GLY A 11 -60.59 2.20 47.25
N SER A 12 -61.42 1.16 47.14
CA SER A 12 -61.46 -0.20 47.75
C SER A 12 -62.48 -1.16 47.08
N VAL A 13 -62.09 -2.44 46.86
CA VAL A 13 -62.87 -3.71 46.97
C VAL A 13 -64.30 -3.84 46.36
N PHE A 14 -64.50 -4.84 45.47
CA PHE A 14 -65.50 -5.94 45.60
C PHE A 14 -65.17 -7.15 44.68
N ARG A 15 -65.87 -8.30 44.84
CA ARG A 15 -65.71 -9.61 44.13
C ARG A 15 -67.13 -10.21 43.81
N PRO A 16 -67.40 -11.51 43.47
CA PRO A 16 -66.58 -12.69 43.07
C PRO A 16 -67.19 -13.52 41.87
N VAL A 17 -66.92 -14.86 41.84
CA VAL A 17 -67.50 -16.00 41.05
C VAL A 17 -66.48 -16.60 40.04
N LEU A 18 -65.90 -17.80 40.22
CA LEU A 18 -66.39 -19.22 40.19
C LEU A 18 -66.77 -19.73 38.76
N ASN A 19 -66.48 -20.97 38.30
CA ASN A 19 -65.57 -22.04 38.79
C ASN A 19 -65.38 -23.16 37.73
N LEU A 20 -64.37 -24.04 37.94
CA LEU A 20 -64.27 -25.48 37.55
C LEU A 20 -64.30 -25.97 36.07
N ALA A 21 -63.51 -27.04 35.85
CA ALA A 21 -63.64 -28.14 34.87
C ALA A 21 -63.46 -27.88 33.36
N ASP A 22 -62.96 -28.79 32.51
CA ASP A 22 -62.10 -30.02 32.61
C ASP A 22 -61.67 -30.39 31.15
N ASP A 23 -60.98 -31.47 30.73
CA ASP A 23 -60.56 -32.76 31.32
C ASP A 23 -59.10 -33.15 30.92
N GLN A 24 -58.86 -34.16 30.05
CA GLN A 24 -57.60 -34.94 30.12
C GLN A 24 -56.82 -35.26 28.82
N LYS A 25 -55.50 -35.38 29.05
CA LYS A 25 -54.54 -36.38 28.52
C LYS A 25 -53.98 -36.24 27.09
N PRO A 26 -52.80 -36.86 26.84
CA PRO A 26 -51.88 -36.40 25.81
C PRO A 26 -51.85 -37.27 24.56
N ARG A 27 -51.21 -36.76 23.51
CA ARG A 27 -50.55 -37.57 22.49
C ARG A 27 -49.10 -37.12 22.31
N LYS A 28 -48.25 -38.08 21.93
CA LYS A 28 -46.88 -37.84 21.50
C LYS A 28 -46.89 -37.40 20.03
N ASP A 29 -45.70 -37.28 19.46
CA ASP A 29 -45.45 -37.23 18.02
C ASP A 29 -45.86 -35.92 17.32
N ILE A 30 -44.98 -34.93 17.41
CA ILE A 30 -44.51 -34.15 16.25
C ILE A 30 -43.00 -33.94 16.45
N ILE A 31 -42.20 -34.53 15.55
CA ILE A 31 -40.75 -34.27 15.47
C ILE A 31 -40.57 -33.15 14.45
N ILE A 32 -39.98 -32.04 14.87
CA ILE A 32 -39.45 -31.02 13.94
C ILE A 32 -37.96 -30.88 14.19
N PHE A 33 -37.17 -31.28 13.20
CA PHE A 33 -35.73 -31.01 13.16
C PHE A 33 -35.51 -29.51 13.08
N ALA A 34 -35.07 -28.89 14.17
CA ALA A 34 -34.45 -27.57 14.14
C ALA A 34 -33.04 -27.73 13.52
N LEU A 35 -32.99 -27.90 12.19
CA LEU A 35 -31.75 -27.96 11.42
C LEU A 35 -31.12 -26.57 11.40
N VAL A 36 -30.36 -26.24 12.45
CA VAL A 36 -29.68 -24.94 12.58
C VAL A 36 -28.73 -24.77 11.40
N LEU A 37 -28.98 -23.72 10.61
CA LEU A 37 -28.29 -23.46 9.36
C LEU A 37 -26.82 -23.06 9.65
N VAL A 38 -25.90 -24.02 9.55
CA VAL A 38 -24.47 -23.75 9.71
C VAL A 38 -24.00 -22.84 8.57
N PHE A 39 -23.37 -21.73 8.95
CA PHE A 39 -23.01 -20.58 8.10
C PHE A 39 -22.43 -20.94 6.72
N ALA A 40 -23.26 -20.90 5.69
CA ALA A 40 -22.84 -20.97 4.28
C ALA A 40 -22.33 -19.60 3.77
N LEU A 41 -21.32 -19.04 4.44
CA LEU A 41 -20.74 -17.72 4.16
C LEU A 41 -19.25 -17.76 3.74
N ALA A 42 -18.76 -18.92 3.28
CA ALA A 42 -17.34 -19.16 3.01
C ALA A 42 -16.90 -19.50 1.54
N PRO A 43 -17.63 -19.15 0.44
CA PRO A 43 -17.10 -19.37 -0.91
C PRO A 43 -16.13 -18.28 -1.38
N ALA A 44 -16.38 -17.02 -1.02
CA ALA A 44 -15.72 -15.86 -1.63
C ALA A 44 -14.24 -15.71 -1.25
N THR A 45 -13.86 -16.07 -0.02
CA THR A 45 -12.46 -16.06 0.44
C THR A 45 -11.67 -17.25 -0.10
N ALA A 46 -12.29 -18.43 -0.20
CA ALA A 46 -11.64 -19.63 -0.72
C ALA A 46 -11.24 -19.48 -2.21
N GLN A 47 -12.09 -18.86 -3.04
CA GLN A 47 -11.76 -18.62 -4.45
C GLN A 47 -10.62 -17.61 -4.67
N PHE A 48 -10.29 -16.77 -3.68
CA PHE A 48 -9.12 -15.88 -3.76
C PHE A 48 -7.81 -16.68 -3.77
N GLN A 49 -7.73 -17.79 -3.02
CA GLN A 49 -6.47 -18.50 -2.81
C GLN A 49 -6.04 -19.40 -3.98
N ALA A 50 -6.99 -19.91 -4.79
CA ALA A 50 -6.68 -20.87 -5.85
C ALA A 50 -6.00 -20.23 -7.08
N ASP A 51 -6.52 -19.09 -7.54
CA ASP A 51 -6.10 -18.42 -8.80
C ASP A 51 -5.24 -17.16 -8.55
N SER A 52 -4.82 -16.88 -7.32
CA SER A 52 -4.03 -15.69 -7.00
C SER A 52 -2.59 -15.79 -7.51
N PRO A 53 -2.08 -14.78 -8.23
CA PRO A 53 -0.70 -14.77 -8.72
C PRO A 53 0.33 -14.52 -7.62
N VAL A 54 -0.07 -14.42 -6.34
CA VAL A 54 0.86 -14.25 -5.20
C VAL A 54 1.88 -15.40 -5.13
N GLY A 55 1.51 -16.62 -5.55
CA GLY A 55 2.45 -17.74 -5.67
C GLY A 55 3.52 -17.61 -6.78
N GLN A 56 3.46 -16.56 -7.60
CA GLN A 56 4.48 -16.25 -8.63
C GLN A 56 5.63 -15.39 -8.07
N PHE A 57 5.47 -14.81 -6.88
CA PHE A 57 6.49 -13.99 -6.24
C PHE A 57 7.57 -14.86 -5.60
N ARG A 58 8.81 -14.38 -5.67
CA ARG A 58 10.01 -15.05 -5.18
C ARG A 58 10.38 -14.53 -3.80
N ASN A 59 11.18 -15.29 -3.06
CA ASN A 59 11.85 -14.85 -1.84
C ASN A 59 10.93 -14.32 -0.71
N LEU A 60 9.61 -14.51 -0.81
CA LEU A 60 8.64 -14.10 0.20
C LEU A 60 8.45 -15.21 1.25
N ASN A 61 8.39 -14.83 2.52
CA ASN A 61 8.02 -15.73 3.61
C ASN A 61 6.47 -15.88 3.74
N PRO A 62 5.95 -16.83 4.53
CA PRO A 62 4.51 -17.05 4.67
C PRO A 62 3.70 -15.84 5.17
N GLU A 63 4.29 -15.00 6.03
CA GLU A 63 3.65 -13.78 6.54
C GLU A 63 3.57 -12.72 5.43
N GLU A 64 4.66 -12.52 4.68
CA GLU A 64 4.72 -11.63 3.52
C GLU A 64 3.73 -12.04 2.42
N LEU A 65 3.60 -13.34 2.15
CA LEU A 65 2.59 -13.91 1.26
C LEU A 65 1.17 -13.65 1.80
N SER A 66 0.94 -13.77 3.11
CA SER A 66 -0.38 -13.52 3.71
C SER A 66 -0.82 -12.05 3.60
N ILE A 67 0.12 -11.10 3.67
CA ILE A 67 -0.15 -9.68 3.45
C ILE A 67 -0.69 -9.48 2.03
N LEU A 68 -0.01 -10.03 1.01
CA LEU A 68 -0.46 -9.91 -0.39
C LEU A 68 -1.78 -10.66 -0.66
N VAL A 69 -1.99 -11.83 -0.04
CA VAL A 69 -3.28 -12.56 -0.14
C VAL A 69 -4.43 -11.79 0.52
N SER A 70 -4.16 -10.99 1.56
CA SER A 70 -5.17 -10.11 2.17
C SER A 70 -5.44 -8.81 1.38
N GLY A 71 -4.73 -8.57 0.27
CA GLY A 71 -4.80 -7.32 -0.49
C GLY A 71 -4.07 -6.15 0.17
N GLY A 72 -3.19 -6.43 1.13
CA GLY A 72 -2.36 -5.43 1.82
C GLY A 72 -1.08 -5.07 1.05
N THR A 73 -0.61 -3.84 1.24
CA THR A 73 0.68 -3.39 0.70
C THR A 73 1.85 -3.95 1.52
N LEU A 74 2.71 -4.72 0.85
CA LEU A 74 3.95 -5.27 1.39
C LEU A 74 5.13 -4.35 1.04
N PHE A 75 5.91 -3.92 2.04
CA PHE A 75 7.17 -3.19 1.84
C PHE A 75 8.35 -4.04 2.34
N ARG A 76 9.42 -4.14 1.53
CA ARG A 76 10.60 -4.95 1.81
C ARG A 76 11.88 -4.19 1.49
N GLN A 77 13.01 -4.65 2.07
CA GLN A 77 14.34 -4.07 1.85
C GLN A 77 15.34 -5.14 1.39
N PRO A 78 15.30 -5.58 0.12
CA PRO A 78 16.27 -6.51 -0.43
C PRO A 78 17.71 -6.00 -0.28
N SER A 79 18.64 -6.90 0.02
CA SER A 79 20.06 -6.55 0.12
C SER A 79 20.75 -6.43 -1.26
N ASP A 80 20.21 -7.10 -2.27
CA ASP A 80 20.73 -7.17 -3.64
C ASP A 80 19.62 -7.53 -4.65
N TRP A 81 20.00 -7.87 -5.89
CA TRP A 81 19.09 -8.31 -6.94
C TRP A 81 18.53 -9.73 -6.72
N HIS A 82 19.23 -10.60 -5.98
CA HIS A 82 18.78 -11.97 -5.69
C HIS A 82 17.60 -11.96 -4.72
N GLY A 83 17.56 -11.01 -3.77
CA GLY A 83 16.52 -10.89 -2.74
C GLY A 83 15.19 -10.27 -3.20
N LEU A 84 15.12 -9.71 -4.41
CA LEU A 84 13.90 -9.12 -4.98
C LEU A 84 12.74 -10.14 -5.02
N SER A 85 11.52 -9.69 -4.77
CA SER A 85 10.32 -10.53 -4.84
C SER A 85 9.78 -10.78 -6.25
N LEU A 86 10.32 -10.05 -7.23
CA LEU A 86 9.76 -9.90 -8.58
C LEU A 86 9.54 -11.23 -9.33
N PRO A 87 8.30 -11.53 -9.79
CA PRO A 87 8.02 -12.70 -10.61
C PRO A 87 8.79 -12.70 -11.93
N MET A 88 9.37 -13.84 -12.34
CA MET A 88 10.11 -13.96 -13.61
C MET A 88 9.23 -13.73 -14.85
N ALA A 89 7.91 -13.93 -14.73
CA ALA A 89 6.93 -13.67 -15.77
C ALA A 89 6.46 -12.20 -15.83
N ALA A 90 6.98 -11.31 -14.97
CA ALA A 90 6.62 -9.89 -15.01
C ALA A 90 7.12 -9.22 -16.32
N PRO A 91 6.30 -8.40 -17.02
CA PRO A 91 6.70 -7.71 -18.27
C PRO A 91 7.85 -6.69 -18.18
N PHE A 92 8.52 -6.63 -17.02
CA PHE A 92 9.63 -5.76 -16.66
C PHE A 92 10.71 -6.51 -15.85
N TYR A 93 10.66 -7.84 -15.77
CA TYR A 93 11.62 -8.63 -15.00
C TYR A 93 13.07 -8.31 -15.40
N ALA A 94 13.41 -8.47 -16.68
CA ALA A 94 14.75 -8.17 -17.18
C ALA A 94 15.13 -6.69 -17.01
N ASP A 95 14.17 -5.78 -17.19
CA ASP A 95 14.32 -4.32 -17.06
C ASP A 95 14.72 -3.88 -15.64
N ILE A 96 14.22 -4.60 -14.62
CA ILE A 96 14.52 -4.36 -13.20
C ILE A 96 15.72 -5.20 -12.72
N GLU A 97 15.83 -6.45 -13.17
CA GLU A 97 16.99 -7.31 -12.87
C GLU A 97 18.28 -6.64 -13.34
N ASP A 98 18.35 -6.17 -14.59
CA ASP A 98 19.53 -5.47 -15.10
C ASP A 98 19.79 -4.15 -14.38
N LEU A 99 18.74 -3.38 -14.05
CA LEU A 99 18.89 -2.13 -13.28
C LEU A 99 19.57 -2.40 -11.94
N VAL A 100 19.06 -3.34 -11.14
CA VAL A 100 19.59 -3.61 -9.80
C VAL A 100 20.96 -4.29 -9.88
N ARG A 101 21.09 -5.32 -10.74
CA ARG A 101 22.29 -6.16 -10.88
C ARG A 101 23.48 -5.41 -11.49
N LYS A 102 23.27 -4.57 -12.51
CA LYS A 102 24.35 -3.81 -13.18
C LYS A 102 24.56 -2.44 -12.56
N GLY A 103 23.52 -1.81 -12.01
CA GLY A 103 23.61 -0.52 -11.34
C GLY A 103 24.49 -0.57 -10.10
N GLY A 104 24.48 -1.68 -9.35
CA GLY A 104 25.27 -1.82 -8.11
C GLY A 104 24.74 -0.89 -7.02
N HIS A 105 23.42 -0.90 -6.83
CA HIS A 105 22.72 -0.13 -5.80
C HIS A 105 22.87 -0.82 -4.44
N ASN A 106 23.18 -0.04 -3.40
CA ASN A 106 23.44 -0.51 -2.03
C ASN A 106 22.31 -0.18 -1.04
N TYR A 107 21.23 0.45 -1.53
CA TYR A 107 19.97 0.61 -0.81
C TYR A 107 18.84 0.28 -1.79
N ILE A 108 18.10 -0.79 -1.54
CA ILE A 108 17.00 -1.25 -2.38
C ILE A 108 15.76 -1.40 -1.50
N GLY A 109 14.65 -0.81 -1.92
CA GLY A 109 13.35 -1.00 -1.32
C GLY A 109 12.34 -1.38 -2.39
N GLU A 110 11.57 -2.43 -2.16
CA GLU A 110 10.48 -2.86 -3.04
C GLU A 110 9.15 -2.77 -2.32
N VAL A 111 8.10 -2.35 -3.05
CA VAL A 111 6.72 -2.29 -2.55
C VAL A 111 5.85 -3.12 -3.49
N VAL A 112 5.02 -4.00 -2.94
CA VAL A 112 4.18 -4.91 -3.70
C VAL A 112 2.74 -4.81 -3.22
N LEU A 113 1.80 -4.76 -4.16
CA LEU A 113 0.36 -4.82 -3.90
C LEU A 113 -0.31 -5.67 -4.99
N VAL A 114 -1.22 -6.56 -4.57
CA VAL A 114 -2.00 -7.43 -5.48
C VAL A 114 -3.48 -7.25 -5.17
N LEU A 115 -4.28 -6.93 -6.19
CA LEU A 115 -5.71 -6.61 -6.02
C LEU A 115 -6.56 -7.29 -7.12
N PRO A 116 -7.72 -7.88 -6.80
CA PRO A 116 -8.66 -8.36 -7.82
C PRO A 116 -9.12 -7.21 -8.72
N VAL A 117 -9.15 -7.41 -10.04
CA VAL A 117 -9.55 -6.37 -11.01
C VAL A 117 -10.96 -5.85 -10.70
N ARG A 118 -11.89 -6.72 -10.27
CA ARG A 118 -13.28 -6.37 -9.88
C ARG A 118 -13.38 -5.43 -8.66
N GLN A 119 -12.34 -5.33 -7.84
CA GLN A 119 -12.28 -4.41 -6.69
C GLN A 119 -11.53 -3.11 -7.02
N ALA A 120 -10.93 -3.04 -8.22
CA ALA A 120 -9.88 -2.09 -8.58
C ALA A 120 -10.01 -1.64 -10.05
N GLU A 121 -11.24 -1.49 -10.54
CA GLU A 121 -11.53 -1.18 -11.95
C GLU A 121 -10.98 0.20 -12.36
N ASN A 122 -11.12 1.20 -11.48
CA ASN A 122 -10.60 2.57 -11.67
C ASN A 122 -9.16 2.77 -11.17
N LEU A 123 -8.42 1.69 -10.88
CA LEU A 123 -7.10 1.76 -10.27
C LEU A 123 -6.06 2.45 -11.16
N LEU A 124 -5.91 2.03 -12.43
CA LEU A 124 -4.92 2.66 -13.32
C LEU A 124 -5.19 4.16 -13.53
N PRO A 125 -6.40 4.65 -13.84
CA PRO A 125 -6.67 6.09 -13.90
C PRO A 125 -6.31 6.87 -12.62
N ALA A 126 -6.60 6.32 -11.44
CA ALA A 126 -6.28 6.95 -10.16
C ALA A 126 -4.76 7.01 -9.88
N VAL A 127 -4.06 5.90 -10.17
CA VAL A 127 -2.59 5.79 -10.06
C VAL A 127 -1.89 6.68 -11.08
N THR A 128 -2.30 6.63 -12.36
CA THR A 128 -1.82 7.51 -13.44
C THR A 128 -2.00 8.98 -13.07
N LYS A 129 -3.16 9.39 -12.53
CA LYS A 129 -3.34 10.78 -12.09
C LYS A 129 -2.27 11.17 -11.07
N ARG A 130 -2.13 10.40 -9.98
CA ARG A 130 -1.17 10.70 -8.91
C ARG A 130 0.27 10.71 -9.41
N LEU A 131 0.64 9.78 -10.30
CA LEU A 131 2.00 9.73 -10.88
C LEU A 131 2.32 10.94 -11.77
N LEU A 132 1.33 11.53 -12.45
CA LEU A 132 1.53 12.72 -13.27
C LEU A 132 1.34 14.05 -12.51
N ASP A 133 0.88 14.00 -11.25
CA ASP A 133 0.70 15.16 -10.37
C ASP A 133 1.97 15.43 -9.55
N TYR A 134 3.06 15.76 -10.26
CA TYR A 134 4.40 15.91 -9.69
C TYR A 134 4.49 16.93 -8.54
N GLU A 135 3.61 17.93 -8.51
CA GLU A 135 3.60 18.98 -7.48
C GLU A 135 2.94 18.47 -6.19
N ASP A 136 1.96 17.57 -6.29
CA ASP A 136 1.33 16.85 -5.17
C ASP A 136 2.29 15.86 -4.48
N TYR A 137 3.49 15.63 -5.04
CA TYR A 137 4.57 14.93 -4.36
C TYR A 137 5.18 15.76 -3.21
N ALA A 138 4.97 17.08 -3.20
CA ALA A 138 5.40 17.94 -2.12
C ALA A 138 4.55 17.68 -0.85
N GLY A 139 5.16 17.74 0.32
CA GLY A 139 4.44 17.60 1.59
C GLY A 139 3.99 16.17 1.96
N ILE A 140 4.04 15.17 1.06
CA ILE A 140 3.70 13.76 1.39
C ILE A 140 4.47 13.33 2.65
N PRO A 141 3.79 12.98 3.77
CA PRO A 141 4.48 12.70 5.01
C PRO A 141 4.99 11.26 5.06
N TYR A 142 6.25 11.08 5.46
CA TYR A 142 6.83 9.78 5.81
C TYR A 142 7.31 9.75 7.25
N TRP A 143 7.05 8.65 7.95
CA TRP A 143 7.51 8.45 9.32
C TRP A 143 8.99 8.08 9.34
N SER A 144 9.83 8.92 9.96
CA SER A 144 11.24 8.60 10.18
C SER A 144 11.39 7.85 11.50
N LYS A 145 11.39 6.51 11.44
CA LYS A 145 11.56 5.62 12.62
C LYS A 145 12.73 6.02 13.53
N GLN A 146 13.83 6.53 12.97
CA GLN A 146 15.02 6.98 13.72
C GLN A 146 14.86 8.32 14.46
N ASN A 147 13.96 9.19 14.01
CA ASN A 147 13.78 10.55 14.58
C ASN A 147 12.42 10.71 15.26
N GLU A 148 11.62 9.64 15.32
CA GLU A 148 10.28 9.56 15.93
C GLU A 148 9.37 10.72 15.51
N ARG A 149 9.43 11.10 14.22
CA ARG A 149 8.61 12.16 13.63
C ARG A 149 8.41 12.01 12.13
N TYR A 150 7.37 12.68 11.65
CA TYR A 150 7.12 12.88 10.22
C TYR A 150 8.09 13.88 9.58
N TYR A 151 8.36 13.67 8.29
CA TYR A 151 9.06 14.56 7.38
C TYR A 151 8.38 14.53 6.00
N GLU A 152 8.57 15.57 5.20
CA GLU A 152 8.02 15.67 3.83
C GLU A 152 8.84 14.84 2.83
N LEU A 153 8.18 14.21 1.84
CA LEU A 153 8.81 13.51 0.71
C LEU A 153 9.64 14.47 -0.14
N PHE A 154 9.04 15.57 -0.57
CA PHE A 154 9.74 16.73 -1.08
C PHE A 154 9.19 17.99 -0.40
N LYS A 155 10.03 19.01 -0.25
CA LYS A 155 9.53 20.35 0.11
C LYS A 155 8.85 21.03 -1.07
N TRP A 156 9.31 20.71 -2.28
CA TRP A 156 8.74 21.12 -3.56
C TRP A 156 9.32 20.26 -4.68
N VAL A 157 8.55 20.14 -5.75
CA VAL A 157 8.95 19.62 -7.07
C VAL A 157 8.52 20.67 -8.11
N ARG A 158 9.29 20.82 -9.18
CA ARG A 158 9.01 21.73 -10.30
C ARG A 158 9.37 21.06 -11.60
N VAL A 159 8.44 20.98 -12.55
CA VAL A 159 8.75 20.53 -13.91
C VAL A 159 9.47 21.66 -14.66
N THR A 160 10.67 21.38 -15.18
CA THR A 160 11.50 22.35 -15.90
C THR A 160 11.34 22.26 -17.41
N LYS A 161 11.06 21.06 -17.94
CA LYS A 161 10.94 20.75 -19.37
C LYS A 161 10.23 19.42 -19.58
N GLY A 162 9.65 19.19 -20.76
CA GLY A 162 9.15 17.86 -21.15
C GLY A 162 7.90 17.87 -22.01
N THR A 163 7.45 16.66 -22.40
CA THR A 163 6.23 16.42 -23.16
C THR A 163 5.22 15.70 -22.27
N ARG A 164 3.99 16.24 -22.17
CA ARG A 164 2.92 15.73 -21.32
C ARG A 164 1.73 15.23 -22.15
N ASP A 165 1.79 13.98 -22.61
CA ASP A 165 0.60 13.23 -23.03
C ASP A 165 0.25 12.25 -21.89
N GLN A 166 -1.06 12.01 -21.66
CA GLN A 166 -1.54 11.15 -20.57
C GLN A 166 -1.11 9.69 -20.74
N ALA A 167 -0.96 9.21 -21.98
CA ALA A 167 -0.53 7.84 -22.26
C ALA A 167 0.99 7.70 -22.19
N LYS A 168 1.76 8.63 -22.74
CA LYS A 168 3.21 8.48 -22.87
C LYS A 168 3.94 9.81 -22.80
N GLY A 169 5.04 9.89 -22.06
CA GLY A 169 5.79 11.14 -21.99
C GLY A 169 7.07 11.06 -21.19
N ALA A 170 7.73 12.21 -21.10
CA ALA A 170 8.93 12.41 -20.32
C ALA A 170 9.01 13.86 -19.84
N VAL A 171 9.40 14.07 -18.57
CA VAL A 171 9.66 15.40 -17.99
C VAL A 171 10.98 15.43 -17.24
N GLU A 172 11.66 16.57 -17.35
CA GLU A 172 12.74 16.97 -16.45
C GLU A 172 12.14 17.78 -15.29
N THR A 173 12.67 17.59 -14.09
CA THR A 173 12.27 18.32 -12.89
C THR A 173 13.48 18.80 -12.09
N GLN A 174 13.20 19.77 -11.22
CA GLN A 174 14.04 20.21 -10.12
C GLN A 174 13.24 20.00 -8.84
N GLN A 175 13.84 19.44 -7.78
CA GLN A 175 13.13 19.10 -6.55
C GLN A 175 14.02 19.14 -5.31
N TYR A 176 13.41 19.44 -4.15
CA TYR A 176 14.13 19.59 -2.88
C TYR A 176 13.75 18.51 -1.87
N MET A 177 14.75 17.74 -1.44
CA MET A 177 14.62 16.64 -0.49
C MET A 177 15.61 16.80 0.66
N LYS A 178 15.13 17.17 1.86
CA LYS A 178 15.97 17.19 3.07
C LYS A 178 16.34 15.74 3.45
N PRO A 179 17.60 15.38 3.74
CA PRO A 179 18.78 16.22 4.00
C PRO A 179 19.72 16.48 2.79
N PHE A 180 19.35 16.08 1.58
CA PHE A 180 20.19 16.14 0.38
C PHE A 180 20.17 17.48 -0.37
N GLY A 181 19.23 18.35 -0.01
CA GLY A 181 19.06 19.65 -0.65
C GLY A 181 18.28 19.55 -1.97
N GLU A 182 18.66 20.38 -2.93
CA GLU A 182 18.08 20.42 -4.26
C GLU A 182 18.81 19.47 -5.22
N TYR A 183 18.07 18.80 -6.09
CA TYR A 183 18.62 18.02 -7.20
C TYR A 183 17.63 17.99 -8.38
N GLY A 184 18.14 17.65 -9.56
CA GLY A 184 17.33 17.43 -10.77
C GLY A 184 17.00 15.96 -10.96
N SER A 185 15.86 15.67 -11.59
CA SER A 185 15.51 14.33 -12.06
C SER A 185 14.83 14.34 -13.42
N ALA A 186 14.76 13.17 -14.03
CA ALA A 186 13.90 12.88 -15.18
C ALA A 186 12.87 11.82 -14.77
N TYR A 187 11.65 11.96 -15.27
CA TYR A 187 10.58 10.96 -15.18
C TYR A 187 10.14 10.60 -16.60
N GLU A 188 9.87 9.33 -16.85
CA GLU A 188 9.39 8.79 -18.12
C GLU A 188 8.19 7.86 -17.86
N TRP A 189 7.21 7.85 -18.75
CA TRP A 189 6.04 6.98 -18.60
C TRP A 189 5.49 6.42 -19.92
N ASP A 190 4.89 5.24 -19.82
CA ASP A 190 4.21 4.52 -20.89
C ASP A 190 3.02 3.75 -20.27
N PHE A 191 1.81 4.23 -20.51
CA PHE A 191 0.56 3.86 -19.87
C PHE A 191 -0.46 3.34 -20.89
N SER A 192 -1.15 2.26 -20.53
CA SER A 192 -2.15 1.58 -21.36
C SER A 192 -3.26 0.99 -20.48
N SER A 193 -4.31 0.43 -21.09
CA SER A 193 -5.42 -0.22 -20.39
C SER A 193 -5.04 -1.55 -19.67
N THR A 194 -3.87 -2.11 -19.95
CA THR A 194 -3.40 -3.42 -19.43
C THR A 194 -2.06 -3.36 -18.69
N ARG A 195 -1.25 -2.31 -18.94
CA ARG A 195 0.04 -2.05 -18.28
C ARG A 195 0.25 -0.57 -18.01
N LEU A 196 0.85 -0.25 -16.88
CA LEU A 196 1.40 1.05 -16.52
C LEU A 196 2.90 0.88 -16.25
N SER A 197 3.75 1.67 -16.91
CA SER A 197 5.19 1.79 -16.64
C SER A 197 5.51 3.26 -16.35
N PHE A 198 6.02 3.57 -15.16
CA PHE A 198 6.56 4.87 -14.78
C PHE A 198 7.97 4.68 -14.22
N LYS A 199 8.92 5.44 -14.74
CA LYS A 199 10.34 5.35 -14.44
C LYS A 199 10.85 6.73 -14.05
N GLY A 200 11.86 6.80 -13.19
CA GLY A 200 12.58 8.05 -13.02
C GLY A 200 13.96 7.86 -12.39
N VAL A 201 14.80 8.88 -12.59
CA VAL A 201 16.23 8.86 -12.29
C VAL A 201 16.72 10.26 -11.93
N ASN A 202 17.68 10.37 -11.00
CA ASN A 202 18.30 11.67 -10.71
C ASN A 202 19.28 12.11 -11.81
N THR A 203 19.10 13.33 -12.34
CA THR A 203 19.94 13.92 -13.38
C THR A 203 21.07 14.78 -12.80
N THR A 204 20.98 15.18 -11.53
CA THR A 204 22.09 15.83 -10.80
C THR A 204 22.41 15.10 -9.48
N ALA A 205 23.57 15.40 -8.88
CA ALA A 205 24.06 14.70 -7.70
C ALA A 205 23.37 15.15 -6.39
N LEU A 206 22.84 14.20 -5.62
CA LEU A 206 22.28 14.47 -4.28
C LEU A 206 23.43 14.68 -3.27
N SER A 207 23.36 15.72 -2.43
CA SER A 207 24.50 16.15 -1.61
C SER A 207 24.17 16.26 -0.11
N TYR A 208 24.57 15.28 0.70
CA TYR A 208 24.44 15.33 2.16
C TYR A 208 25.57 16.17 2.78
N LYS A 209 25.22 17.25 3.49
CA LYS A 209 26.19 18.14 4.18
C LYS A 209 27.36 18.61 3.27
N GLY A 210 27.09 18.86 2.00
CA GLY A 210 28.09 19.27 1.00
C GLY A 210 28.84 18.12 0.31
N PHE A 211 28.73 16.88 0.79
CA PHE A 211 29.32 15.70 0.15
C PHE A 211 28.34 15.10 -0.87
N LYS A 212 28.76 15.02 -2.14
CA LYS A 212 28.02 14.30 -3.19
C LYS A 212 27.83 12.84 -2.75
N SER A 213 26.61 12.51 -2.35
CA SER A 213 26.26 11.23 -1.73
C SER A 213 25.74 10.24 -2.76
N VAL A 214 25.03 10.73 -3.79
CA VAL A 214 24.56 9.94 -4.94
C VAL A 214 24.97 10.67 -6.22
N ALA A 215 25.60 9.97 -7.16
CA ALA A 215 25.95 10.53 -8.47
C ALA A 215 24.70 10.67 -9.38
N PRO A 216 24.73 11.47 -10.46
CA PRO A 216 23.72 11.40 -11.52
C PRO A 216 23.58 9.95 -12.01
N GLY A 217 22.35 9.48 -12.25
CA GLY A 217 22.09 8.07 -12.59
C GLY A 217 22.26 7.09 -11.42
N GLY A 218 22.43 7.57 -10.19
CA GLY A 218 22.66 6.74 -9.00
C GLY A 218 21.40 6.40 -8.20
N MET A 219 20.33 7.18 -8.32
CA MET A 219 19.03 6.95 -7.68
C MET A 219 17.96 6.78 -8.75
N HIS A 220 17.28 5.63 -8.71
CA HIS A 220 16.18 5.29 -9.59
C HIS A 220 14.93 4.95 -8.78
N TRP A 221 13.78 5.19 -9.38
CA TRP A 221 12.51 4.67 -8.91
C TRP A 221 11.72 4.12 -10.11
N ARG A 222 11.00 3.03 -9.87
CA ARG A 222 10.18 2.35 -10.88
C ARG A 222 8.82 2.09 -10.24
N PHE A 223 7.76 2.39 -10.97
CA PHE A 223 6.40 1.96 -10.67
C PHE A 223 5.92 1.21 -11.90
N GLU A 224 5.61 -0.07 -11.75
CA GLU A 224 5.08 -0.89 -12.82
C GLU A 224 3.76 -1.53 -12.33
N ALA A 225 2.72 -1.53 -13.16
CA ALA A 225 1.50 -2.29 -12.88
C ALA A 225 1.05 -3.07 -14.12
N TYR A 226 0.57 -4.29 -13.92
CA TYR A 226 0.15 -5.19 -14.99
C TYR A 226 -0.94 -6.16 -14.52
N ARG A 227 -1.66 -6.78 -15.46
CA ARG A 227 -2.60 -7.85 -15.15
C ARG A 227 -1.93 -9.22 -15.12
N SER A 228 -2.29 -10.05 -14.15
CA SER A 228 -2.01 -11.49 -14.11
C SER A 228 -3.27 -12.22 -13.67
N GLY A 229 -3.87 -13.00 -14.57
CA GLY A 229 -5.19 -13.60 -14.37
C GLY A 229 -6.27 -12.56 -14.05
N GLY A 230 -7.05 -12.81 -12.99
CA GLY A 230 -8.10 -11.91 -12.50
C GLY A 230 -7.61 -10.71 -11.66
N TYR A 231 -6.29 -10.47 -11.58
CA TYR A 231 -5.68 -9.54 -10.64
C TYR A 231 -4.84 -8.46 -11.33
N TRP A 232 -4.82 -7.28 -10.72
CA TRP A 232 -3.74 -6.30 -10.88
C TRP A 232 -2.60 -6.66 -9.95
N ILE A 233 -1.38 -6.62 -10.47
CA ILE A 233 -0.13 -6.59 -9.71
C ILE A 233 0.47 -5.21 -9.86
N LEU A 234 0.85 -4.60 -8.75
CA LEU A 234 1.56 -3.33 -8.69
C LEU A 234 2.90 -3.55 -7.99
N TYR A 235 3.98 -3.09 -8.61
CA TYR A 235 5.35 -3.27 -8.16
C TYR A 235 6.08 -1.92 -8.16
N GLY A 236 6.40 -1.44 -6.97
CA GLY A 236 7.25 -0.29 -6.73
C GLY A 236 8.69 -0.73 -6.42
N LEU A 237 9.66 0.02 -6.93
CA LEU A 237 11.08 -0.12 -6.60
C LEU A 237 11.68 1.27 -6.37
N GLY A 238 12.47 1.42 -5.32
CA GLY A 238 13.49 2.46 -5.22
C GLY A 238 14.86 1.82 -5.07
N ALA A 239 15.80 2.21 -5.93
CA ALA A 239 17.17 1.67 -5.95
C ALA A 239 18.18 2.82 -5.92
N VAL A 240 19.02 2.85 -4.88
CA VAL A 240 20.00 3.93 -4.66
C VAL A 240 21.41 3.36 -4.55
N LYS A 241 22.31 3.94 -5.34
CA LYS A 241 23.76 3.77 -5.27
C LYS A 241 24.34 5.01 -4.61
N ALA A 242 24.34 5.05 -3.29
CA ALA A 242 25.03 6.10 -2.55
C ALA A 242 26.47 5.67 -2.25
N ILE A 243 27.38 6.63 -2.12
CA ILE A 243 28.72 6.37 -1.57
C ILE A 243 28.54 5.75 -0.18
N ASP A 244 29.21 4.63 0.08
CA ASP A 244 29.05 3.86 1.31
C ASP A 244 29.75 4.60 2.48
N LEU A 245 28.96 5.40 3.19
CA LEU A 245 29.41 6.30 4.23
C LEU A 245 29.33 5.61 5.59
N PHE A 246 30.47 5.11 6.06
CA PHE A 246 30.62 4.20 7.20
C PHE A 246 29.80 4.55 8.46
N GLY A 247 29.35 3.50 9.16
CA GLY A 247 28.68 3.59 10.47
C GLY A 247 27.30 4.27 10.40
N ALA A 248 26.97 5.05 11.43
CA ALA A 248 25.65 5.66 11.61
C ALA A 248 25.20 6.61 10.49
N LEU A 249 26.06 6.96 9.52
CA LEU A 249 25.66 7.72 8.34
C LEU A 249 24.96 6.81 7.30
N ARG A 250 25.43 5.59 7.06
CA ARG A 250 24.74 4.55 6.28
C ARG A 250 23.33 4.27 6.80
N GLU A 251 23.17 4.15 8.12
CA GLU A 251 21.87 3.91 8.76
C GLU A 251 20.89 5.08 8.55
N ARG A 252 21.38 6.31 8.67
CA ARG A 252 20.62 7.56 8.42
C ARG A 252 20.19 7.66 6.96
N LEU A 253 21.07 7.32 6.03
CA LEU A 253 20.79 7.29 4.60
C LEU A 253 19.76 6.20 4.27
N SER A 254 19.96 4.97 4.75
CA SER A 254 19.01 3.86 4.56
C SER A 254 17.63 4.21 5.08
N THR A 255 17.52 4.62 6.35
CA THR A 255 16.24 5.00 6.97
C THR A 255 15.56 6.14 6.21
N SER A 256 16.34 7.11 5.70
CA SER A 256 15.80 8.20 4.90
C SER A 256 15.36 7.76 3.50
N PHE A 257 16.00 6.81 2.83
CA PHE A 257 15.55 6.34 1.52
C PHE A 257 14.35 5.39 1.66
N MET A 258 14.41 4.46 2.60
CA MET A 258 13.39 3.41 2.78
C MET A 258 12.02 3.97 3.19
N GLY A 259 11.97 4.89 4.16
CA GLY A 259 10.71 5.53 4.53
C GLY A 259 10.11 6.39 3.41
N ARG A 260 10.95 6.95 2.53
CA ARG A 260 10.52 7.74 1.36
C ARG A 260 9.96 6.86 0.24
N ILE A 261 10.60 5.72 -0.01
CA ILE A 261 10.11 4.67 -0.92
C ILE A 261 8.73 4.20 -0.46
N GLU A 262 8.59 3.78 0.80
CA GLU A 262 7.33 3.31 1.35
C GLU A 262 6.21 4.36 1.24
N ALA A 263 6.46 5.60 1.67
CA ALA A 263 5.45 6.66 1.64
C ALA A 263 5.04 7.08 0.21
N PHE A 264 5.97 7.11 -0.75
CA PHE A 264 5.66 7.41 -2.15
C PHE A 264 4.71 6.36 -2.74
N PHE A 265 5.05 5.07 -2.63
CA PHE A 265 4.22 4.01 -3.20
C PHE A 265 2.86 3.89 -2.49
N ARG A 266 2.80 4.03 -1.15
CA ARG A 266 1.54 4.10 -0.40
C ARG A 266 0.65 5.26 -0.88
N HIS A 267 1.20 6.47 -1.02
CA HIS A 267 0.47 7.62 -1.55
C HIS A 267 -0.07 7.35 -2.97
N VAL A 268 0.77 6.81 -3.87
CA VAL A 268 0.36 6.53 -5.26
C VAL A 268 -0.73 5.45 -5.34
N TYR A 269 -0.69 4.42 -4.49
CA TYR A 269 -1.80 3.46 -4.36
C TYR A 269 -3.06 4.12 -3.80
N GLY A 270 -2.92 5.16 -2.98
CA GLY A 270 -4.02 5.95 -2.40
C GLY A 270 -4.23 5.71 -0.92
N GLU A 271 -3.32 5.00 -0.26
CA GLU A 271 -3.30 4.90 1.19
C GLU A 271 -2.96 6.26 1.79
N ARG A 272 -3.83 6.74 2.69
CA ARG A 272 -3.50 7.88 3.54
C ARG A 272 -2.68 7.38 4.73
N THR A 273 -1.42 7.79 4.80
CA THR A 273 -0.67 7.76 6.06
C THR A 273 -1.44 8.56 7.11
N GLN A 274 -1.81 7.92 8.22
CA GLN A 274 -2.48 8.61 9.33
C GLN A 274 -1.45 9.46 10.07
N GLY A 275 -1.64 10.77 10.06
CA GLY A 275 -0.81 11.75 10.78
C GLY A 275 -1.12 11.80 12.26
#